data_AF-A0A0J8VF07-F1
#
_entry.id   AF-A0A0J8VF07-F1
#
_cell.length_a   1.000
_cell.length_b   1.000
_cell.length_c   1.000
_cell.angle_alpha   90.00
_cell.angle_beta   90.00
_cell.angle_gamma   90.00
#
_symmetry.space_group_name_H-M   'P 1'
#
loop_
_entity.id
_entity.type
_entity.pdbx_description
1 polymer ?
#
loop_
_entity_poly.entity_id
_entity_poly.type
_entity_poly.pdbx_seq_one_letter_code
_entity_poly.pdbx_strand_id
1 'polypeptide(L)'
;MLYEAYYPSEVSNNHPIKIFYGFVQEGFDKDYQLTLVVFYPELTGTSLFNLTDKTKAGLANFLLQKHVYGVGASHLKVAFVCEHVNERDFYTEIWGVDVFENYALEQLEQQPKSLLSGIFGNDSKEVSIHSSYLNIGLTDSIKLIDEGHLDTDQTAYLLNKLKEKTDYGNFNKIFGE
;
A
#
# COMPACT_ATOMS: atom_id res chain seq x y z
N MET A 1 -8.81 12.72 -1.07
CA MET A 1 -7.81 13.72 -0.64
C MET A 1 -6.47 13.08 -0.89
N LEU A 2 -5.60 13.74 -1.63
CA LEU A 2 -4.23 13.26 -1.86
C LEU A 2 -3.33 13.97 -0.86
N TYR A 3 -2.31 13.28 -0.43
CA TYR A 3 -1.46 13.67 0.68
C TYR A 3 0.00 13.54 0.29
N GLU A 4 0.83 14.31 0.97
CA GLU A 4 2.26 14.35 0.71
C GLU A 4 3.00 13.52 1.75
N ALA A 5 3.99 12.76 1.28
CA ALA A 5 4.91 12.03 2.12
C ALA A 5 6.32 12.05 1.50
N TYR A 6 7.28 11.50 2.24
CA TYR A 6 8.65 11.38 1.79
C TYR A 6 9.17 9.98 2.11
N TYR A 7 10.00 9.42 1.23
CA TYR A 7 10.71 8.16 1.49
C TYR A 7 12.22 8.34 1.37
N PRO A 8 13.03 7.54 2.08
CA PRO A 8 14.47 7.58 1.96
C PRO A 8 14.92 7.01 0.61
N SER A 9 15.73 7.76 -0.15
CA SER A 9 16.40 7.23 -1.34
C SER A 9 17.46 6.20 -0.94
N GLU A 10 17.44 5.02 -1.55
CA GLU A 10 18.41 3.95 -1.25
C GLU A 10 19.79 4.16 -1.94
N VAL A 11 19.89 4.98 -3.00
CA VAL A 11 21.07 4.91 -3.90
C VAL A 11 21.74 6.24 -4.32
N SER A 12 21.26 7.44 -3.99
CA SER A 12 22.15 8.63 -3.94
C SER A 12 21.54 9.85 -3.26
N ASN A 13 22.40 10.60 -2.55
CA ASN A 13 22.20 11.89 -1.89
C ASN A 13 21.41 11.95 -0.55
N ASN A 14 20.91 10.84 0.01
CA ASN A 14 20.21 10.81 1.32
C ASN A 14 19.05 11.82 1.48
N HIS A 15 18.64 12.50 0.41
CA HIS A 15 17.57 13.47 0.48
C HIS A 15 16.24 12.73 0.37
N PRO A 16 15.27 13.02 1.25
CA PRO A 16 13.94 12.43 1.15
C PRO A 16 13.31 12.78 -0.19
N ILE A 17 12.83 11.78 -0.92
CA ILE A 17 12.14 11.98 -2.20
C ILE A 17 10.67 12.21 -1.91
N LYS A 18 10.10 13.29 -2.46
CA LYS A 18 8.68 13.63 -2.29
C LYS A 18 7.81 12.68 -3.09
N ILE A 19 6.76 12.17 -2.45
CA ILE A 19 5.72 11.37 -3.06
C ILE A 19 4.35 11.92 -2.69
N PHE A 20 3.37 11.56 -3.49
CA PHE A 20 1.96 11.78 -3.23
C PHE A 20 1.27 10.45 -3.06
N TYR A 21 0.23 10.42 -2.25
CA TYR A 21 -0.56 9.22 -2.08
C TYR A 21 -2.00 9.52 -1.72
N GLY A 22 -2.88 8.60 -2.02
CA GLY A 22 -4.27 8.67 -1.61
C GLY A 22 -4.95 7.33 -1.83
N PHE A 23 -6.23 7.31 -1.50
CA PHE A 23 -7.03 6.09 -1.58
C PHE A 23 -8.07 6.23 -2.68
N VAL A 24 -8.17 5.20 -3.51
CA VAL A 24 -9.25 5.01 -4.46
C VAL A 24 -10.10 3.86 -3.94
N GLN A 25 -11.40 4.12 -3.79
CA GLN A 25 -12.39 3.08 -3.51
C GLN A 25 -13.13 2.77 -4.80
N GLU A 26 -13.11 1.50 -5.19
CA GLU A 26 -13.91 0.95 -6.27
C GLU A 26 -15.05 0.14 -5.66
N GLY A 27 -16.27 0.24 -6.18
CA GLY A 27 -17.44 -0.47 -5.63
C GLY A 27 -18.02 0.15 -4.35
N PHE A 28 -19.07 -0.50 -3.82
CA PHE A 28 -19.86 -0.04 -2.68
C PHE A 28 -20.16 -1.20 -1.70
N ASP A 29 -20.45 -0.84 -0.45
CA ASP A 29 -20.90 -1.73 0.63
C ASP A 29 -19.99 -2.94 0.92
N LYS A 30 -20.30 -4.11 0.37
CA LYS A 30 -19.58 -5.37 0.62
C LYS A 30 -18.62 -5.73 -0.52
N ASP A 31 -18.76 -5.05 -1.65
CA ASP A 31 -18.01 -5.32 -2.87
C ASP A 31 -16.96 -4.22 -3.10
N TYR A 32 -16.73 -3.35 -2.11
CA TYR A 32 -15.72 -2.30 -2.27
C TYR A 32 -14.30 -2.86 -2.16
N GLN A 33 -13.43 -2.36 -3.02
CA GLN A 33 -12.00 -2.61 -3.00
C GLN A 33 -11.28 -1.29 -2.77
N LEU A 34 -10.39 -1.26 -1.79
CA LEU A 34 -9.56 -0.10 -1.50
C LEU A 34 -8.17 -0.28 -2.11
N THR A 35 -7.74 0.74 -2.83
CA THR A 35 -6.40 0.82 -3.41
C THR A 35 -5.69 2.05 -2.85
N LEU A 36 -4.60 1.83 -2.11
CA LEU A 36 -3.62 2.87 -1.80
C LEU A 36 -2.81 3.13 -3.08
N VAL A 37 -2.96 4.31 -3.65
CA VAL A 37 -2.17 4.72 -4.82
C VAL A 37 -1.06 5.64 -4.36
N VAL A 38 0.18 5.25 -4.61
CA VAL A 38 1.40 6.00 -4.30
C VAL A 38 2.00 6.47 -5.62
N PHE A 39 2.06 7.77 -5.81
CA PHE A 39 2.48 8.40 -7.06
C PHE A 39 3.64 9.34 -6.80
N TYR A 40 4.64 9.28 -7.67
CA TYR A 40 5.72 10.27 -7.68
C TYR A 40 5.78 10.96 -9.06
N PRO A 41 5.73 12.30 -9.11
CA PRO A 41 5.55 13.03 -10.37
C PRO A 41 6.83 13.24 -11.17
N GLU A 42 8.01 13.11 -10.56
CA GLU A 42 9.28 13.35 -11.24
C GLU A 42 10.30 12.30 -10.82
N LEU A 43 10.93 11.63 -11.79
CA LEU A 43 11.96 10.61 -11.57
C LEU A 43 13.27 11.25 -11.12
N THR A 44 13.31 11.64 -9.85
CA THR A 44 14.48 12.16 -9.15
C THR A 44 14.93 11.16 -8.09
N GLY A 45 16.21 10.77 -8.11
CA GLY A 45 16.76 9.79 -7.17
C GLY A 45 16.38 8.33 -7.48
N THR A 46 16.23 7.49 -6.45
CA THR A 46 15.91 6.06 -6.59
C THR A 46 14.43 5.86 -6.87
N SER A 47 14.08 5.36 -8.06
CA SER A 47 12.69 4.98 -8.40
C SER A 47 12.07 4.07 -7.34
N LEU A 48 10.78 4.27 -7.03
CA LEU A 48 10.02 3.40 -6.11
C LEU A 48 10.09 1.92 -6.51
N PHE A 49 10.16 1.60 -7.81
CA PHE A 49 10.25 0.21 -8.27
C PHE A 49 11.59 -0.44 -7.99
N ASN A 50 12.65 0.37 -7.87
CA ASN A 50 13.99 -0.10 -7.58
C ASN A 50 14.24 -0.27 -6.08
N LEU A 51 13.27 0.11 -5.23
CA LEU A 51 13.34 -0.16 -3.79
C LEU A 51 13.19 -1.67 -3.54
N THR A 52 13.83 -2.15 -2.49
CA THR A 52 13.60 -3.53 -2.04
C THR A 52 12.15 -3.74 -1.60
N ASP A 53 11.62 -4.96 -1.75
CA ASP A 53 10.25 -5.31 -1.30
C ASP A 53 10.03 -4.98 0.18
N LYS A 54 11.06 -5.16 1.01
CA LYS A 54 11.03 -4.79 2.43
C LYS A 54 10.82 -3.28 2.61
N THR A 55 11.50 -2.46 1.82
CA THR A 55 11.35 -1.00 1.86
C THR A 55 10.00 -0.58 1.30
N LYS A 56 9.51 -1.20 0.21
CA LYS A 56 8.16 -0.98 -0.33
C LYS A 56 7.09 -1.32 0.70
N ALA A 57 7.20 -2.46 1.39
CA ALA A 57 6.30 -2.88 2.45
C ALA A 57 6.32 -1.91 3.64
N GLY A 58 7.51 -1.49 4.07
CA GLY A 58 7.67 -0.50 5.14
C GLY A 58 7.05 0.86 4.79
N LEU A 59 7.24 1.32 3.54
CA LEU A 59 6.62 2.55 3.05
C LEU A 59 5.10 2.42 3.02
N ALA A 60 4.57 1.35 2.43
CA ALA A 60 3.13 1.13 2.38
C ALA A 60 2.54 1.07 3.80
N ASN A 61 3.18 0.38 4.75
CA ASN A 61 2.74 0.33 6.14
C ASN A 61 2.67 1.74 6.76
N PHE A 62 3.75 2.51 6.62
CA PHE A 62 3.81 3.88 7.12
C PHE A 62 2.68 4.77 6.56
N LEU A 63 2.38 4.65 5.27
CA LEU A 63 1.32 5.43 4.61
C LEU A 63 -0.08 5.00 5.08
N LEU A 64 -0.30 3.69 5.24
CA LEU A 64 -1.56 3.14 5.74
C LEU A 64 -1.83 3.60 7.18
N GLN A 65 -0.85 3.48 8.06
CA GLN A 65 -0.96 3.91 9.46
C GLN A 65 -1.23 5.41 9.61
N LYS A 66 -0.76 6.24 8.67
CA LYS A 66 -0.98 7.69 8.72
C LYS A 66 -2.42 8.11 8.46
N HIS A 67 -3.18 7.36 7.66
CA HIS A 67 -4.42 7.87 7.06
C HIS A 67 -5.64 6.99 7.26
N VAL A 68 -5.46 5.75 7.69
CA VAL A 68 -6.62 4.90 7.89
C VAL A 68 -7.23 5.17 9.26
N TYR A 69 -8.37 5.84 9.23
CA TYR A 69 -9.36 5.74 10.29
C TYR A 69 -10.13 4.43 10.12
N GLY A 70 -9.74 3.37 10.83
CA GLY A 70 -10.60 2.21 11.12
C GLY A 70 -11.42 1.63 9.95
N VAL A 71 -10.91 1.65 8.70
CA VAL A 71 -11.64 1.11 7.55
C VAL A 71 -11.46 -0.40 7.54
N GLY A 72 -12.57 -1.13 7.72
CA GLY A 72 -12.59 -2.58 7.80
C GLY A 72 -12.32 -3.24 6.44
N ALA A 73 -11.10 -3.72 6.19
CA ALA A 73 -10.79 -4.49 5.00
C ALA A 73 -9.90 -5.69 5.36
N SER A 74 -10.24 -6.86 4.84
CA SER A 74 -9.40 -8.05 4.93
C SER A 74 -8.23 -8.00 3.96
N HIS A 75 -8.38 -7.25 2.86
CA HIS A 75 -7.36 -7.11 1.82
C HIS A 75 -7.35 -5.70 1.24
N LEU A 76 -6.18 -5.22 0.86
CA LEU A 76 -5.99 -3.91 0.23
C LEU A 76 -4.97 -4.01 -0.91
N LYS A 77 -5.17 -3.23 -1.97
CA LYS A 77 -4.18 -3.07 -3.04
C LYS A 77 -3.27 -1.86 -2.77
N VAL A 78 -2.00 -1.97 -3.11
CA VAL A 78 -1.04 -0.86 -3.15
C VAL A 78 -0.53 -0.73 -4.58
N ALA A 79 -0.81 0.40 -5.23
CA ALA A 79 -0.33 0.71 -6.57
C ALA A 79 0.80 1.75 -6.47
N PHE A 80 2.03 1.35 -6.79
CA PHE A 80 3.15 2.27 -6.99
C PHE A 80 3.13 2.74 -8.44
N VAL A 81 3.05 4.05 -8.65
CA VAL A 81 2.89 4.68 -9.96
C VAL A 81 3.98 5.73 -10.20
N CYS A 82 4.48 5.75 -11.43
CA CYS A 82 5.64 6.53 -11.85
C CYS A 82 5.49 6.93 -13.32
N GLU A 83 5.95 8.13 -13.67
CA GLU A 83 6.08 8.52 -15.07
C GLU A 83 7.23 7.77 -15.77
N HIS A 84 7.00 7.26 -16.97
CA HIS A 84 8.05 6.70 -17.82
C HIS A 84 8.93 7.84 -18.34
N VAL A 85 10.25 7.61 -18.48
CA VAL A 85 11.25 8.53 -19.09
C VAL A 85 10.88 9.02 -20.51
N ASN A 86 9.89 8.40 -21.14
CA ASN A 86 9.29 8.83 -22.41
C ASN A 86 7.90 9.32 -22.05
N GLU A 87 7.70 10.64 -22.02
CA GLU A 87 6.67 11.44 -21.32
C GLU A 87 5.19 11.18 -21.74
N ARG A 88 4.76 9.93 -21.91
CA ARG A 88 3.38 9.56 -22.27
C ARG A 88 2.85 8.30 -21.61
N ASP A 89 3.71 7.49 -20.98
CA ASP A 89 3.32 6.25 -20.33
C ASP A 89 3.65 6.27 -18.83
N PHE A 90 2.91 5.49 -18.06
CA PHE A 90 3.19 5.25 -16.64
C PHE A 90 3.68 3.83 -16.45
N TYR A 91 4.65 3.67 -15.57
CA TYR A 91 4.93 2.38 -14.96
C TYR A 91 4.09 2.23 -13.72
N THR A 92 3.45 1.06 -13.58
CA THR A 92 2.68 0.70 -12.41
C THR A 92 3.03 -0.70 -11.94
N GLU A 93 3.31 -0.82 -10.65
CA GLU A 93 3.49 -2.07 -9.93
C GLU A 93 2.41 -2.13 -8.85
N ILE A 94 1.59 -3.17 -8.88
CA ILE A 94 0.51 -3.36 -7.92
C ILE A 94 0.80 -4.56 -7.03
N TRP A 95 0.50 -4.40 -5.74
CA TRP A 95 0.62 -5.44 -4.72
C TRP A 95 -0.67 -5.57 -3.95
N GLY A 96 -0.94 -6.78 -3.48
CA GLY A 96 -1.89 -7.06 -2.42
C GLY A 96 -1.27 -6.92 -1.03
N VAL A 97 -2.11 -6.61 -0.05
CA VAL A 97 -1.81 -6.66 1.39
C VAL A 97 -2.92 -7.45 2.05
N ASP A 98 -2.58 -8.61 2.61
CA ASP A 98 -3.50 -9.42 3.42
C ASP A 98 -3.53 -8.89 4.86
N VAL A 99 -4.51 -8.05 5.17
CA VAL A 99 -4.65 -7.46 6.51
C VAL A 99 -5.02 -8.53 7.53
N PHE A 100 -5.82 -9.52 7.12
CA PHE A 100 -6.24 -10.59 8.02
C PHE A 100 -5.06 -11.46 8.44
N GLU A 101 -4.27 -11.95 7.49
CA GLU A 101 -3.10 -12.78 7.77
C GLU A 101 -2.08 -12.03 8.64
N ASN A 102 -1.75 -10.78 8.30
CA ASN A 102 -0.81 -9.97 9.08
C ASN A 102 -1.30 -9.78 10.52
N TYR A 103 -2.57 -9.41 10.71
CA TYR A 103 -3.14 -9.25 12.06
C TYR A 103 -3.20 -10.58 12.83
N ALA A 104 -3.56 -11.68 12.16
CA ALA A 104 -3.60 -13.01 12.78
C ALA A 104 -2.24 -13.44 13.31
N LEU A 105 -1.18 -13.22 12.53
CA LEU A 105 0.19 -13.54 12.90
C LEU A 105 0.64 -12.72 14.12
N GLU A 106 0.37 -11.41 14.13
CA GLU A 106 0.69 -10.55 15.28
C GLU A 106 -0.01 -11.00 16.57
N GLN A 107 -1.30 -11.35 16.47
CA GLN A 107 -2.04 -11.87 17.62
C GLN A 107 -1.47 -13.20 18.13
N LEU A 108 -1.04 -14.09 17.23
CA LEU A 108 -0.36 -15.35 17.59
C LEU A 108 0.97 -15.09 18.31
N GLU A 109 1.74 -14.11 17.85
CA GLU A 109 3.04 -13.76 18.45
C GLU A 109 2.92 -13.12 19.83
N GLN A 110 1.87 -12.35 20.07
CA GLN A 110 1.57 -11.74 21.36
C GLN A 110 1.10 -12.76 22.42
N GLN A 111 0.65 -13.95 22.01
CA GLN A 111 0.25 -14.97 22.97
C GLN A 111 1.45 -15.46 23.79
N PRO A 112 1.29 -15.63 25.11
CA PRO A 112 2.36 -16.12 25.97
C PRO A 112 2.84 -17.51 25.49
N LYS A 113 4.14 -17.59 25.16
CA LYS A 113 4.81 -18.85 24.86
C LYS A 113 5.04 -19.57 26.17
N SER A 114 4.18 -20.55 26.48
CA SER A 114 4.38 -21.46 27.62
C SER A 114 5.72 -22.19 27.45
N LEU A 115 6.55 -22.22 28.50
CA LEU A 115 7.79 -23.01 28.55
C LEU A 115 7.56 -24.52 28.27
N LEU A 116 6.33 -25.00 28.43
CA LEU A 116 5.94 -26.40 28.20
C LEU A 116 5.36 -26.66 26.80
N SER A 117 5.22 -25.64 25.94
CA SER A 117 4.67 -25.81 24.59
C SER A 117 5.56 -26.63 23.65
N GLY A 118 6.81 -26.90 24.04
CA GLY A 118 7.69 -27.85 23.34
C GLY A 118 7.59 -29.29 23.86
N ILE A 119 6.88 -29.53 24.96
CA ILE A 119 6.78 -30.85 25.63
C ILE A 119 5.42 -31.49 25.35
N PHE A 120 4.35 -30.70 25.32
CA PHE A 120 3.07 -31.11 24.75
C PHE A 120 3.10 -30.74 23.28
N GLY A 121 2.91 -31.72 22.38
CA GLY A 121 3.05 -31.55 20.94
C GLY A 121 2.27 -30.35 20.41
N ASN A 122 2.64 -29.88 19.22
CA ASN A 122 2.02 -28.75 18.51
C ASN A 122 0.49 -28.88 18.42
N ASP A 123 -0.21 -28.53 19.49
CA ASP A 123 -1.63 -28.26 19.44
C ASP A 123 -1.77 -26.98 18.62
N SER A 124 -2.37 -27.12 17.45
CA SER A 124 -2.71 -26.00 16.57
C SER A 124 -3.44 -24.95 17.40
N LYS A 125 -2.78 -23.83 17.68
CA LYS A 125 -3.38 -22.73 18.44
C LYS A 125 -4.38 -22.03 17.53
N GLU A 126 -5.65 -22.17 17.87
CA GLU A 126 -6.73 -21.47 17.19
C GLU A 126 -6.79 -20.01 17.69
N VAL A 127 -6.83 -19.06 16.77
CA VAL A 127 -7.05 -17.64 17.07
C VAL A 127 -8.35 -17.21 16.45
N SER A 128 -9.31 -16.84 17.30
CA SER A 128 -10.57 -16.24 16.85
C SER A 128 -10.37 -14.74 16.66
N ILE A 129 -10.54 -14.26 15.43
CA ILE A 129 -10.41 -12.84 15.08
C ILE A 129 -11.79 -12.30 14.75
N HIS A 130 -12.22 -11.27 15.49
CA HIS A 130 -13.44 -10.55 15.14
C HIS A 130 -13.16 -9.65 13.94
N SER A 131 -14.04 -9.71 12.93
CA SER A 131 -13.92 -8.92 11.70
C SER A 131 -13.89 -7.41 11.94
N SER A 132 -14.45 -6.92 13.05
CA SER A 132 -14.38 -5.51 13.47
C SER A 132 -12.95 -5.03 13.78
N TYR A 133 -11.99 -5.94 13.97
CA TYR A 133 -10.58 -5.64 14.18
C TYR A 133 -9.75 -5.74 12.89
N LEU A 134 -10.37 -6.07 11.76
CA LEU A 134 -9.70 -6.11 10.45
C LEU A 134 -9.72 -4.73 9.80
N ASN A 135 -9.20 -3.74 10.52
CA ASN A 135 -9.06 -2.40 9.95
C ASN A 135 -7.66 -2.23 9.39
N ILE A 136 -7.57 -1.59 8.25
CA ILE A 136 -6.28 -1.26 7.64
C ILE A 136 -5.53 -0.31 8.60
N GLY A 137 -4.21 -0.50 8.75
CA GLY A 137 -3.37 0.32 9.64
C GLY A 137 -3.34 -0.13 11.11
N LEU A 138 -4.00 -1.23 11.49
CA LEU A 138 -3.91 -1.82 12.84
C LEU A 138 -2.75 -2.81 13.04
N THR A 139 -2.11 -3.22 11.94
CA THR A 139 -0.95 -4.10 11.97
C THR A 139 0.34 -3.27 12.01
N ASP A 140 1.29 -3.71 12.84
CA ASP A 140 2.61 -3.10 12.99
C ASP A 140 3.54 -3.46 11.82
N SER A 141 3.26 -4.54 11.10
CA SER A 141 4.02 -4.97 9.93
C SER A 141 3.12 -5.52 8.83
N ILE A 142 3.36 -5.09 7.59
CA ILE A 142 2.67 -5.67 6.42
C ILE A 142 3.62 -6.46 5.55
N LYS A 143 3.08 -7.48 4.90
CA LYS A 143 3.69 -8.18 3.78
C LYS A 143 2.98 -7.81 2.48
N LEU A 144 3.76 -7.44 1.47
CA LEU A 144 3.25 -7.30 0.11
C LEU A 144 3.18 -8.69 -0.56
N ILE A 145 2.05 -8.99 -1.18
CA ILE A 145 1.77 -10.24 -1.90
C ILE A 145 1.20 -9.93 -3.30
N ASP A 146 1.03 -10.93 -4.14
CA ASP A 146 0.32 -10.83 -5.43
C ASP A 146 0.81 -9.67 -6.33
N GLU A 147 2.13 -9.60 -6.56
CA GLU A 147 2.73 -8.62 -7.47
C GLU A 147 2.15 -8.71 -8.89
N GLY A 148 1.85 -7.56 -9.48
CA GLY A 148 1.42 -7.45 -10.86
C GLY A 148 1.62 -6.07 -11.46
N HIS A 149 1.10 -5.88 -12.66
CA HIS A 149 1.12 -4.61 -13.39
C HIS A 149 -0.28 -4.20 -13.81
N LEU A 150 -0.55 -2.90 -13.83
CA LEU A 150 -1.76 -2.33 -14.42
C LEU A 150 -1.47 -1.84 -15.83
N ASP A 151 -2.46 -1.91 -16.70
CA ASP A 151 -2.38 -1.29 -18.01
C ASP A 151 -2.53 0.25 -17.92
N THR A 152 -2.33 0.92 -19.05
CA THR A 152 -2.41 2.39 -19.16
C THR A 152 -3.79 2.92 -18.75
N ASP A 153 -4.87 2.25 -19.14
CA ASP A 153 -6.25 2.69 -18.87
C ASP A 153 -6.58 2.57 -17.37
N GLN A 154 -6.21 1.44 -16.77
CA GLN A 154 -6.34 1.20 -15.33
C GLN A 154 -5.51 2.18 -14.51
N THR A 155 -4.27 2.45 -14.93
CA THR A 155 -3.41 3.43 -14.29
C THR A 155 -4.00 4.83 -14.38
N ALA A 156 -4.46 5.23 -15.57
CA ALA A 156 -5.12 6.52 -15.78
C ALA A 156 -6.38 6.66 -14.95
N TYR A 157 -7.19 5.60 -14.84
CA TYR A 157 -8.38 5.56 -13.99
C TYR A 157 -8.05 5.84 -12.52
N LEU A 158 -7.07 5.13 -11.94
CA LEU A 158 -6.66 5.33 -10.54
C LEU A 158 -6.17 6.76 -10.29
N LEU A 159 -5.31 7.26 -11.17
CA LEU A 159 -4.81 8.63 -11.08
C LEU A 159 -5.97 9.64 -11.19
N ASN A 160 -6.91 9.46 -12.12
CA ASN A 160 -8.11 10.30 -12.26
C ASN A 160 -8.96 10.34 -10.99
N LYS A 161 -9.18 9.19 -10.36
CA LYS A 161 -9.94 9.10 -9.10
C LYS A 161 -9.26 9.83 -7.94
N LEU A 162 -7.93 9.82 -7.86
CA LEU A 162 -7.21 10.59 -6.85
C LEU A 162 -7.48 12.11 -6.96
N LYS A 163 -7.67 12.60 -8.18
CA LYS A 163 -7.76 14.04 -8.51
C LYS A 163 -9.16 14.61 -8.37
N GLU A 164 -10.20 13.79 -8.54
CA GLU A 164 -11.60 14.20 -8.35
C GLU A 164 -11.85 14.87 -6.98
N LYS A 165 -10.94 14.73 -6.01
CA LYS A 165 -11.03 15.29 -4.65
C LYS A 165 -10.06 16.45 -4.36
N THR A 166 -9.14 16.79 -5.25
CA THR A 166 -8.22 17.94 -5.08
C THR A 166 -7.66 18.36 -6.44
N ASP A 167 -7.71 19.66 -6.77
CA ASP A 167 -7.19 20.20 -8.03
C ASP A 167 -5.65 20.23 -8.00
N TYR A 168 -5.04 19.16 -8.52
CA TYR A 168 -3.59 19.02 -8.69
C TYR A 168 -3.07 19.61 -10.00
N GLY A 169 -3.88 20.41 -10.69
CA GLY A 169 -3.58 20.92 -12.02
C GLY A 169 -4.04 19.98 -13.13
N ASN A 170 -3.90 20.47 -14.37
CA ASN A 170 -4.40 19.78 -15.55
C ASN A 170 -3.53 18.57 -15.89
N PHE A 171 -4.11 17.38 -15.72
CA PHE A 171 -3.46 16.14 -16.14
C PHE A 171 -3.47 15.95 -17.64
N ASN A 172 -4.07 16.83 -18.44
CA ASN A 172 -3.86 16.83 -19.89
C ASN A 172 -2.42 17.25 -20.26
N LYS A 173 -1.64 17.84 -19.33
CA LYS A 173 -0.17 17.92 -19.48
C LYS A 173 0.55 16.61 -19.12
N ILE A 174 -0.12 15.70 -18.41
CA ILE A 174 0.40 14.45 -17.84
C ILE A 174 -0.13 13.21 -18.63
N PHE A 175 -1.21 13.38 -19.40
CA PHE A 175 -1.88 12.38 -20.23
C PHE A 175 -2.05 12.82 -21.69
N GLY A 176 -1.64 14.04 -22.05
CA GLY A 176 -1.60 14.53 -23.42
C GLY A 176 -2.94 14.52 -24.15
N GLU A 177 -3.70 15.61 -24.05
CA GLU A 177 -4.48 16.07 -25.22
C GLU A 177 -3.63 17.06 -26.03
#